data_AF-A0A5R2N718-F1
#
_entry.id   AF-A0A5R2N718-F1
#
_cell.length_a   1.000
_cell.length_b   1.000
_cell.length_c   1.000
_cell.angle_alpha   90.00
_cell.angle_beta   90.00
_cell.angle_gamma   90.00
#
_symmetry.space_group_name_H-M   'P 1'
#
loop_
_entity.id
_entity.type
_entity.pdbx_description
1 polymer ?
#
loop_
_entity_poly.entity_id
_entity_poly.type
_entity_poly.pdbx_seq_one_letter_code
_entity_poly.pdbx_strand_id
1 'polypeptide(L)'
;IVTLSVQARGVRIVPETRANGENAPSHRVFVGRADIGAAWSKQSNEGRDYLGLKLDDPSFTAPIFANLFNDEDGEGYSLIWSRPSRRNAE
;
A
#
# COMPACT_ATOMS: atom_id res chain seq x y z
N ILE A 1 -1.32 -26.85 -6.06
CA ILE A 1 -0.58 -25.97 -7.00
C ILE A 1 -0.84 -24.54 -6.56
N VAL A 2 0.21 -23.73 -6.30
CA VAL A 2 0.10 -22.31 -5.95
C VAL A 2 0.62 -21.51 -7.15
N THR A 3 -0.15 -20.53 -7.63
CA THR A 3 0.09 -19.84 -8.92
C THR A 3 0.30 -18.33 -8.75
N LEU A 4 0.77 -17.87 -7.59
CA LEU A 4 1.06 -16.44 -7.36
C LEU A 4 2.43 -16.07 -7.94
N SER A 5 2.47 -15.03 -8.78
CA SER A 5 3.71 -14.54 -9.39
C SER A 5 4.65 -13.87 -8.37
N VAL A 6 4.11 -13.31 -7.29
CA VAL A 6 4.88 -12.66 -6.21
C VAL A 6 4.29 -13.07 -4.88
N GLN A 7 5.14 -13.53 -3.96
CA GLN A 7 4.80 -13.80 -2.58
C GLN A 7 5.96 -13.35 -1.69
N ALA A 8 5.68 -12.44 -0.76
CA ALA A 8 6.64 -11.97 0.23
C ALA A 8 6.07 -12.17 1.64
N ARG A 9 6.92 -12.62 2.57
CA ARG A 9 6.59 -12.70 4.00
C ARG A 9 7.24 -11.53 4.74
N GLY A 10 6.62 -11.08 5.82
CA GLY A 10 7.17 -10.03 6.67
C GLY A 10 7.18 -8.65 6.01
N VAL A 11 6.17 -8.36 5.18
CA VAL A 11 5.89 -6.99 4.72
C VAL A 11 5.58 -6.14 5.95
N ARG A 12 6.23 -4.98 6.08
CA ARG A 12 6.07 -4.07 7.21
C ARG A 12 5.79 -2.67 6.71
N ILE A 13 4.80 -2.02 7.28
CA ILE A 13 4.50 -0.59 7.10
C ILE A 13 5.04 0.13 8.33
N VAL A 14 5.96 1.06 8.14
CA VAL A 14 6.67 1.74 9.22
C VAL A 14 6.46 3.24 9.10
N PRO A 15 6.12 3.97 10.19
CA PRO A 15 6.00 5.42 10.16
C PRO A 15 7.29 6.09 9.63
N GLU A 16 7.15 7.05 8.73
CA GLU A 16 8.24 7.85 8.20
C GLU A 16 8.42 9.11 9.06
N THR A 17 9.42 9.08 9.94
CA THR A 17 9.68 10.17 10.89
C THR A 17 10.37 11.38 10.26
N ARG A 18 10.90 11.26 9.04
CA ARG A 18 11.58 12.35 8.31
C ARG A 18 10.75 12.92 7.17
N ALA A 19 9.44 12.71 7.18
CA ALA A 19 8.54 13.22 6.16
C ALA A 19 8.68 14.75 6.05
N ASN A 20 9.17 15.25 4.91
CA ASN A 20 9.38 16.67 4.65
C ASN A 20 8.54 17.09 3.44
N GLY A 21 7.59 18.01 3.64
CA GLY A 21 6.70 18.56 2.61
C GLY A 21 5.30 17.94 2.59
N GLU A 22 4.34 18.66 2.02
CA GLU A 22 2.90 18.29 2.00
C GLU A 22 2.60 16.93 1.35
N ASN A 23 3.41 16.52 0.37
CA ASN A 23 3.23 15.27 -0.36
C ASN A 23 4.14 14.13 0.15
N ALA A 24 4.88 14.36 1.23
CA ALA A 24 5.75 13.34 1.78
C ALA A 24 4.92 12.15 2.30
N PRO A 25 5.42 10.92 2.15
CA PRO A 25 4.73 9.75 2.69
C PRO A 25 4.72 9.78 4.21
N SER A 26 3.62 9.36 4.81
CA SER A 26 3.54 9.19 6.26
C SER A 26 4.16 7.86 6.72
N HIS A 27 4.25 6.88 5.82
CA HIS A 27 4.84 5.57 6.09
C HIS A 27 5.65 5.06 4.90
N ARG A 28 6.64 4.21 5.18
CA ARG A 28 7.40 3.42 4.20
C ARG A 28 7.03 1.94 4.31
N VAL A 29 7.06 1.24 3.18
CA VAL A 29 6.73 -0.19 3.11
C VAL A 29 7.99 -1.00 2.79
N PHE A 30 8.28 -2.01 3.60
CA PHE A 30 9.49 -2.82 3.47
C PHE A 30 9.21 -4.31 3.42
N VAL A 31 10.09 -5.04 2.73
CA VAL A 31 10.27 -6.49 2.88
C VAL A 31 11.73 -6.76 3.24
N GLY A 32 11.96 -7.32 4.44
CA GLY A 32 13.32 -7.43 4.97
C GLY A 32 13.97 -6.05 5.09
N ARG A 33 15.03 -5.80 4.32
CA ARG A 33 15.72 -4.49 4.22
C ARG A 33 15.37 -3.71 2.96
N ALA A 34 14.62 -4.31 2.03
CA ALA A 34 14.25 -3.69 0.77
C ALA A 34 13.04 -2.78 0.97
N ASP A 35 13.14 -1.57 0.43
CA ASP A 35 12.03 -0.63 0.33
C ASP A 35 11.21 -0.95 -0.92
N ILE A 36 9.92 -1.16 -0.76
CA ILE A 36 9.01 -1.62 -1.83
C ILE A 36 7.83 -0.67 -2.04
N GLY A 37 7.81 0.48 -1.35
CA GLY A 37 6.69 1.40 -1.47
C GLY A 37 6.51 2.36 -0.31
N ALA A 38 5.39 3.05 -0.34
CA ALA A 38 5.05 4.07 0.63
C ALA A 38 3.54 4.11 0.89
N ALA A 39 3.17 4.72 2.01
CA ALA A 39 1.79 5.00 2.33
C ALA A 39 1.59 6.42 2.85
N TRP A 40 0.36 6.91 2.68
CA TRP A 40 -0.09 8.24 3.11
C TRP A 40 -1.34 8.08 3.94
N SER A 41 -1.38 8.76 5.08
CA SER A 41 -2.56 8.84 5.92
C SER A 41 -3.61 9.68 5.22
N LYS A 42 -4.81 9.14 5.07
CA LYS A 42 -5.93 9.76 4.38
C LYS A 42 -7.21 9.54 5.16
N GLN A 43 -8.19 10.38 4.88
CA GLN A 43 -9.54 10.25 5.40
C GLN A 43 -10.51 10.10 4.22
N SER A 44 -11.48 9.19 4.34
CA SER A 44 -12.52 8.99 3.31
C SER A 44 -13.55 10.12 3.37
N ASN A 45 -14.39 10.23 2.34
CA ASN A 45 -15.51 11.18 2.35
C ASN A 45 -16.52 10.91 3.48
N GLU A 46 -16.54 9.69 4.01
CA GLU A 46 -17.38 9.27 5.13
C GLU A 46 -16.66 9.46 6.49
N GLY A 47 -15.49 10.09 6.50
CA GLY A 47 -14.73 10.39 7.71
C GLY A 47 -13.86 9.23 8.24
N ARG A 48 -13.76 8.11 7.50
CA ARG A 48 -12.99 6.94 7.94
C ARG A 48 -11.51 7.09 7.58
N ASP A 49 -10.64 6.93 8.56
CA ASP A 49 -9.20 6.96 8.36
C ASP A 49 -8.69 5.69 7.66
N TYR A 50 -7.76 5.87 6.74
CA TYR A 50 -7.11 4.79 6.01
C TYR A 50 -5.71 5.17 5.57
N LEU A 51 -4.91 4.17 5.20
CA LEU A 51 -3.65 4.39 4.51
C LEU A 51 -3.87 4.18 3.01
N GLY A 52 -3.56 5.19 2.19
CA GLY A 52 -3.38 4.99 0.75
C GLY A 52 -1.97 4.50 0.49
N LEU A 53 -1.80 3.36 -0.15
CA LEU A 53 -0.52 2.73 -0.46
C LEU A 53 -0.19 2.85 -1.95
N LYS A 54 1.10 3.04 -2.22
CA LYS A 54 1.73 2.76 -3.52
C LYS A 54 2.82 1.72 -3.29
N LEU A 55 2.67 0.54 -3.87
CA LEU A 55 3.68 -0.51 -3.90
C LEU A 55 4.31 -0.55 -5.28
N ASP A 56 5.62 -0.42 -5.36
CA ASP A 56 6.36 -0.20 -6.61
C ASP A 56 7.67 -0.97 -6.56
N ASP A 57 7.57 -2.27 -6.80
CA ASP A 57 8.70 -3.20 -6.83
C ASP A 57 8.97 -3.62 -8.29
N PRO A 58 10.24 -3.83 -8.70
CA PRO A 58 10.58 -4.24 -10.07
C PRO A 58 9.93 -5.54 -10.56
N SER A 59 9.44 -6.40 -9.67
CA SER A 59 8.68 -7.61 -10.04
C SER A 59 7.25 -7.31 -10.51
N PHE A 60 6.74 -6.09 -10.27
CA PHE A 60 5.44 -5.67 -10.76
C PHE A 60 5.55 -5.08 -12.16
N THR A 61 4.57 -5.38 -13.01
CA THR A 61 4.47 -4.78 -14.34
C THR A 61 4.11 -3.29 -14.31
N ALA A 62 3.50 -2.83 -13.19
CA ALA A 62 3.15 -1.46 -12.91
C ALA A 62 2.96 -1.28 -11.39
N PRO A 63 3.04 -0.06 -10.85
CA PRO A 63 2.78 0.18 -9.44
C PRO A 63 1.38 -0.27 -9.04
N ILE A 64 1.26 -0.87 -7.86
CA ILE A 64 -0.01 -1.25 -7.26
C ILE A 64 -0.44 -0.14 -6.30
N PHE A 65 -1.62 0.42 -6.56
CA PHE A 65 -2.28 1.33 -5.64
C PHE A 65 -3.33 0.58 -4.83
N ALA A 66 -3.31 0.77 -3.52
CA ALA A 66 -4.21 0.08 -2.60
C ALA A 66 -4.63 1.01 -1.46
N ASN A 67 -5.75 0.71 -0.82
CA ASN A 67 -6.21 1.38 0.38
C ASN A 67 -6.29 0.36 1.52
N LEU A 68 -5.64 0.65 2.64
CA LEU A 68 -5.64 -0.18 3.83
C LEU A 68 -6.51 0.47 4.90
N PHE A 69 -7.58 -0.21 5.27
CA PHE A 69 -8.50 0.20 6.32
C PHE A 69 -8.29 -0.66 7.56
N ASN A 70 -8.39 -0.06 8.74
CA ASN A 70 -8.56 -0.84 9.96
C ASN A 70 -9.93 -1.51 9.92
N ASP A 71 -10.01 -2.77 10.30
CA ASP A 71 -11.30 -3.45 10.43
C ASP A 71 -12.10 -2.83 11.59
N GLU A 72 -13.43 -2.81 11.48
CA GLU A 72 -14.29 -2.15 12.48
C GLU A 72 -14.22 -2.84 13.85
N ASP A 73 -14.01 -4.16 13.85
CA ASP A 73 -13.84 -4.97 15.06
C ASP A 73 -12.40 -4.89 15.63
N GLY A 74 -11.47 -4.20 14.96
CA GLY A 74 -10.07 -4.03 15.40
C GLY A 74 -9.19 -5.29 15.33
N GLU A 75 -9.73 -6.39 14.80
CA GLU A 75 -9.06 -7.69 14.70
C GLU A 75 -8.04 -7.77 13.55
N GLY A 76 -7.99 -6.75 12.68
CA GLY A 76 -7.09 -6.75 11.54
C GLY A 76 -7.25 -5.55 10.62
N TYR A 77 -6.75 -5.71 9.39
CA TYR A 77 -6.81 -4.67 8.36
C TYR A 77 -7.28 -5.25 7.03
N SER A 78 -8.09 -4.48 6.31
CA SER A 78 -8.53 -4.80 4.96
C SER A 78 -7.74 -4.00 3.94
N LEU A 79 -7.00 -4.70 3.07
CA LEU A 79 -6.26 -4.10 1.95
C LEU A 79 -7.06 -4.26 0.66
N ILE A 80 -7.59 -3.14 0.15
CA ILE A 80 -8.40 -3.08 -1.05
C ILE A 80 -7.56 -2.54 -2.19
N TRP A 81 -7.46 -3.31 -3.28
CA TRP A 81 -6.76 -2.90 -4.49
C TRP A 81 -7.53 -3.41 -5.71
N SER A 82 -7.33 -2.76 -6.85
CA SER A 82 -7.93 -3.17 -8.12
C SER A 82 -6.85 -3.26 -9.19
N ARG A 83 -7.04 -4.18 -10.14
CA ARG A 83 -6.19 -4.26 -11.31
C ARG A 83 -6.59 -3.16 -12.29
N PRO A 84 -5.63 -2.45 -12.91
CA PRO A 84 -5.94 -1.58 -14.04
C PRO A 84 -6.70 -2.36 -15.11
N SER A 85 -7.85 -1.84 -15.55
CA SER A 85 -8.55 -2.42 -16.70
C SER A 85 -7.74 -2.17 -17.96
N ARG A 86 -7.68 -3.16 -18.88
CA ARG A 86 -6.89 -3.10 -20.13
C ARG A 86 -7.18 -1.86 -20.99
N ARG A 87 -8.32 -1.19 -20.78
CA ARG A 87 -8.75 0.00 -21.53
C ARG A 87 -8.07 1.31 -21.08
N ASN A 88 -7.40 1.34 -19.92
CA ASN A 88 -6.70 2.52 -19.39
C ASN A 88 -5.16 2.39 -19.46
N ALA A 89 -4.64 1.45 -20.26
CA ALA A 89 -3.21 1.23 -20.47
C ALA A 89 -2.74 1.77 -21.85
N GLU A 90 -3.33 2.87 -22.29
CA GLU A 90 -2.94 3.64 -23.48
C GLU A 90 -2.38 5.00 -23.05
#